data_AF-A6NX60-F1
#
_entry.id   AF-A6NX60-F1
#
_cell.length_a   1.000
_cell.length_b   1.000
_cell.length_c   1.000
_cell.angle_alpha   90.00
_cell.angle_beta   90.00
_cell.angle_gamma   90.00
#
_symmetry.space_group_name_H-M   'P 1'
#
loop_
_entity.id
_entity.type
_entity.pdbx_description
1 polymer ?
#
loop_
_entity_poly.entity_id
_entity_poly.type
_entity_poly.pdbx_seq_one_letter_code
_entity_poly.pdbx_strand_id
1 'polypeptide(L)'
;MTLGQKIREARQSKGMTQKELVGDYITRNMLSKIENDSAIPSVRTLEYLAGALGFPTGYFLSGAPVSDGTAPDGLDEARAAYREHRWTDCLAALDADNKAGTTDEGYLLHALAGAAAAREALDAGNLVEARELAENAQYYNQEGMYGSAWLSAELSLILGTCLTRLGEEGYAQQRAAFLRAFEGMERDHQAASDRQTD
;
A
#
# COMPACT_ATOMS: atom_id res chain seq x y z
N MET A 1 -10.79 -31.85 6.76
CA MET A 1 -9.65 -32.20 5.90
C MET A 1 -9.05 -30.90 5.39
N THR A 2 -7.75 -30.69 5.64
CA THR A 2 -7.03 -29.47 5.22
C THR A 2 -6.71 -29.48 3.73
N LEU A 3 -6.25 -28.35 3.19
CA LEU A 3 -5.83 -28.24 1.79
C LEU A 3 -4.68 -29.20 1.46
N GLY A 4 -3.65 -29.29 2.33
CA GLY A 4 -2.53 -30.22 2.14
C GLY A 4 -2.96 -31.68 2.12
N GLN A 5 -3.87 -32.05 3.03
CA GLN A 5 -4.45 -33.40 3.09
C GLN A 5 -5.24 -33.74 1.81
N LYS A 6 -6.04 -32.81 1.28
CA LYS A 6 -6.77 -33.00 0.02
C LYS A 6 -5.86 -33.21 -1.18
N ILE A 7 -4.77 -32.44 -1.27
CA ILE A 7 -3.77 -32.58 -2.33
C ILE A 7 -3.11 -33.97 -2.23
N ARG A 8 -2.71 -34.36 -1.01
CA ARG A 8 -2.10 -35.67 -0.75
C ARG A 8 -3.03 -36.82 -1.13
N GLU A 9 -4.30 -36.75 -0.73
CA GLU A 9 -5.32 -37.76 -1.05
C GLU A 9 -5.54 -37.86 -2.56
N ALA A 10 -5.78 -36.74 -3.25
CA ALA A 10 -5.97 -36.70 -4.70
C ALA A 10 -4.76 -37.23 -5.48
N ARG A 11 -3.55 -36.94 -5.00
CA ARG A 11 -2.31 -37.48 -5.58
C ARG A 11 -2.23 -38.99 -5.40
N GLN A 12 -2.50 -39.49 -4.19
CA GLN A 12 -2.44 -40.92 -3.88
C GLN A 12 -3.53 -41.70 -4.62
N SER A 13 -4.75 -41.18 -4.75
CA SER A 13 -5.82 -41.81 -5.51
C SER A 13 -5.49 -41.96 -7.00
N LYS A 14 -4.59 -41.11 -7.52
CA LYS A 14 -4.06 -41.21 -8.89
C LYS A 14 -2.78 -42.05 -8.99
N GLY A 15 -2.26 -42.58 -7.88
CA GLY A 15 -1.02 -43.35 -7.87
C GLY A 15 0.23 -42.53 -8.21
N MET A 16 0.16 -41.20 -8.12
CA MET A 16 1.28 -40.32 -8.48
C MET A 16 2.24 -40.18 -7.30
N THR A 17 3.54 -40.16 -7.56
CA THR A 17 4.57 -39.71 -6.62
C THR A 17 4.58 -38.19 -6.50
N GLN A 18 5.15 -37.66 -5.43
CA GLN A 18 5.33 -36.21 -5.29
C GLN A 18 6.14 -35.62 -6.45
N LYS A 19 7.15 -36.33 -6.95
CA LYS A 19 8.00 -35.86 -8.05
C LYS A 19 7.22 -35.78 -9.37
N GLU A 20 6.34 -36.74 -9.62
CA GLU A 20 5.48 -36.74 -10.81
C GLU A 20 4.43 -35.63 -10.77
N LEU A 21 3.87 -35.33 -9.59
CA LEU A 21 2.89 -34.25 -9.46
C LEU A 21 3.52 -32.86 -9.67
N VAL A 22 4.72 -32.62 -9.16
CA VAL A 22 5.35 -31.28 -9.23
C VAL A 22 6.01 -30.97 -10.56
N GLY A 23 6.37 -32.00 -11.34
CA GLY A 23 7.18 -31.83 -12.56
C GLY A 23 8.41 -30.96 -12.32
N ASP A 24 8.59 -29.97 -13.18
CA ASP A 24 9.64 -28.94 -13.07
C ASP A 24 9.11 -27.60 -12.51
N TYR A 25 7.84 -27.54 -12.09
CA TYR A 25 7.20 -26.29 -11.67
C TYR A 25 7.55 -25.90 -10.23
N ILE A 26 7.56 -26.88 -9.31
CA ILE A 26 8.03 -26.69 -7.93
C ILE A 26 8.90 -27.88 -7.52
N THR A 27 9.60 -27.75 -6.39
CA THR A 27 10.40 -28.87 -5.87
C THR A 27 9.52 -29.90 -5.14
N ARG A 28 9.93 -31.18 -5.16
CA ARG A 28 9.32 -32.23 -4.32
C ARG A 28 9.26 -31.83 -2.84
N ASN A 29 10.29 -31.12 -2.35
CA ASN A 29 10.35 -30.68 -0.96
C ASN A 29 9.25 -29.64 -0.64
N MET A 30 8.98 -28.71 -1.56
CA MET A 30 7.87 -27.77 -1.44
C MET A 30 6.53 -28.49 -1.38
N LEU A 31 6.26 -29.43 -2.30
CA LEU A 31 5.03 -30.22 -2.23
C LEU A 31 4.93 -31.02 -0.92
N SER A 32 6.04 -31.57 -0.42
CA SER A 32 6.05 -32.28 0.86
C SER A 32 5.69 -31.37 2.03
N LYS A 33 6.07 -30.08 2.02
CA LYS A 33 5.65 -29.13 3.05
C LYS A 33 4.17 -28.77 2.92
N ILE A 34 3.68 -28.63 1.68
CA ILE A 34 2.26 -28.36 1.40
C ILE A 34 1.38 -29.52 1.86
N GLU A 35 1.72 -30.77 1.51
CA GLU A 35 0.94 -31.96 1.87
C GLU A 35 0.88 -32.24 3.39
N ASN A 36 1.80 -31.66 4.16
CA ASN A 36 1.86 -31.76 5.62
C ASN A 36 1.41 -30.46 6.31
N ASP A 37 0.72 -29.57 5.59
CA ASP A 37 0.18 -28.29 6.08
C ASP A 37 1.24 -27.36 6.71
N SER A 38 2.52 -27.58 6.41
CA SER A 38 3.64 -26.77 6.91
C SER A 38 3.97 -25.57 6.01
N ALA A 39 3.32 -25.48 4.84
CA ALA A 39 3.42 -24.36 3.92
C ALA A 39 2.10 -24.19 3.15
N ILE A 40 1.66 -22.95 2.99
CA ILE A 40 0.49 -22.62 2.18
C ILE A 40 0.99 -22.32 0.75
N PRO A 41 0.47 -22.98 -0.30
CA PRO A 41 0.86 -22.69 -1.68
C PRO A 41 0.32 -21.33 -2.13
N SER A 42 1.02 -20.67 -3.05
CA SER A 42 0.46 -19.53 -3.78
C SER A 42 -0.73 -19.97 -4.64
N VAL A 43 -1.60 -19.03 -5.03
CA VAL A 43 -2.74 -19.33 -5.93
C VAL A 43 -2.27 -19.98 -7.22
N ARG A 44 -1.19 -19.48 -7.84
CA ARG A 44 -0.60 -20.07 -9.06
C ARG A 44 -0.09 -21.49 -8.84
N THR A 45 0.55 -21.74 -7.69
CA THR A 45 0.99 -23.09 -7.33
C THR A 45 -0.18 -24.03 -7.15
N LEU A 46 -1.26 -23.57 -6.51
CA LEU A 46 -2.45 -24.35 -6.33
C LEU A 46 -3.16 -24.64 -7.67
N GLU A 47 -3.25 -23.67 -8.57
CA GLU A 47 -3.79 -23.85 -9.92
C GLU A 47 -3.01 -24.90 -10.71
N TYR A 48 -1.68 -24.85 -10.66
CA TYR A 48 -0.82 -25.85 -11.30
C TYR A 48 -1.10 -27.26 -10.75
N LEU A 49 -1.06 -27.42 -9.42
CA LEU A 49 -1.28 -28.71 -8.78
C LEU A 49 -2.70 -29.22 -9.05
N ALA A 50 -3.70 -28.33 -9.03
CA ALA A 50 -5.09 -28.67 -9.31
C ALA A 50 -5.28 -29.14 -10.76
N GLY A 51 -4.66 -28.44 -11.72
CA GLY A 51 -4.63 -28.83 -13.12
C GLY A 51 -3.99 -30.21 -13.33
N ALA A 52 -2.83 -30.46 -12.72
CA ALA A 52 -2.15 -31.76 -12.79
C ALA A 52 -2.99 -32.90 -12.14
N LEU A 53 -3.71 -32.59 -11.07
CA LEU A 53 -4.62 -33.52 -10.39
C LEU A 53 -5.99 -33.63 -11.09
N GLY A 54 -6.30 -32.79 -12.08
CA GLY A 54 -7.57 -32.80 -12.81
C GLY A 54 -8.77 -32.37 -11.97
N PHE A 55 -8.57 -31.48 -11.00
CA PHE A 55 -9.64 -30.89 -10.20
C PHE A 55 -9.71 -29.38 -10.44
N PRO A 56 -10.89 -28.75 -10.34
CA PRO A 56 -10.97 -27.30 -10.24
C PRO A 56 -10.21 -26.81 -9.01
N THR A 57 -9.51 -25.68 -9.10
CA THR A 57 -8.81 -25.04 -7.97
C THR A 57 -9.72 -24.90 -6.74
N GLY A 58 -10.99 -24.54 -6.97
CA GLY A 58 -12.03 -24.43 -5.92
C GLY A 58 -12.30 -25.71 -5.13
N TYR A 59 -12.01 -26.91 -5.67
CA TYR A 59 -12.16 -28.17 -4.94
C TYR A 59 -11.22 -28.24 -3.72
N PHE A 60 -9.97 -27.80 -3.87
CA PHE A 60 -8.99 -27.79 -2.79
C PHE A 60 -9.24 -26.67 -1.79
N LEU A 61 -9.89 -25.59 -2.24
CA LEU A 61 -10.31 -24.47 -1.39
C LEU A 61 -11.61 -24.74 -0.64
N SER A 62 -12.47 -25.65 -1.14
CA SER A 62 -13.74 -25.98 -0.49
C SER A 62 -13.50 -26.52 0.93
N GLY A 63 -13.94 -25.84 1.98
CA GLY A 63 -13.68 -26.28 3.35
C GLY A 63 -12.21 -26.26 3.79
N ALA A 64 -11.31 -25.68 2.98
CA ALA A 64 -10.14 -25.03 3.58
C ALA A 64 -10.70 -23.94 4.50
N PRO A 65 -10.16 -23.76 5.72
CA PRO A 65 -10.51 -22.58 6.48
C PRO A 65 -10.22 -21.39 5.56
N VAL A 66 -11.28 -20.69 5.16
CA VAL A 66 -11.12 -19.32 4.68
C VAL A 66 -10.38 -18.66 5.82
N SER A 67 -9.17 -18.16 5.57
CA SER A 67 -8.48 -17.38 6.58
C SER A 67 -9.48 -16.31 7.01
N ASP A 68 -9.97 -16.43 8.23
CA ASP A 68 -10.82 -15.43 8.86
C ASP A 68 -9.98 -14.22 9.31
N GLY A 69 -8.69 -14.20 8.94
CA GLY A 69 -7.71 -13.23 9.38
C GLY A 69 -7.23 -13.46 10.81
N THR A 70 -7.40 -14.66 11.40
CA THR A 70 -6.92 -14.93 12.79
C THR A 70 -5.58 -15.63 12.85
N ALA A 71 -5.06 -16.14 11.74
CA ALA A 71 -3.68 -16.61 11.68
C ALA A 71 -2.77 -15.39 11.69
N PRO A 72 -1.86 -15.23 12.68
CA PRO A 72 -1.04 -14.04 12.80
C PRO A 72 -0.08 -13.96 11.60
N ASP A 73 -0.44 -13.13 10.64
CA ASP A 73 0.36 -12.77 9.46
C ASP A 73 1.02 -11.39 9.60
N GLY A 74 0.83 -10.75 10.75
CA GLY A 74 1.39 -9.45 11.12
C GLY A 74 0.52 -8.26 10.69
N LEU A 75 -0.64 -8.47 10.05
CA LEU A 75 -1.51 -7.39 9.57
C LEU A 75 -2.73 -7.12 10.46
N ASP A 76 -2.90 -7.82 11.57
CA ASP A 76 -4.11 -7.76 12.40
C ASP A 76 -4.41 -6.34 12.91
N GLU A 77 -3.39 -5.65 13.43
CA GLU A 77 -3.52 -4.27 13.91
C GLU A 77 -3.82 -3.29 12.75
N ALA A 78 -3.10 -3.41 11.64
CA ALA A 78 -3.31 -2.59 10.46
C ALA A 78 -4.72 -2.76 9.88
N ARG A 79 -5.21 -4.00 9.78
CA ARG A 79 -6.58 -4.31 9.33
C ARG A 79 -7.63 -3.76 10.28
N ALA A 80 -7.42 -3.89 11.60
CA ALA A 80 -8.34 -3.35 12.59
C ALA A 80 -8.44 -1.82 12.47
N ALA A 81 -7.29 -1.13 12.42
CA ALA A 81 -7.23 0.32 12.23
C ALA A 81 -7.88 0.75 10.92
N TYR A 82 -7.63 0.04 9.81
CA TYR A 82 -8.26 0.32 8.51
C TYR A 82 -9.79 0.22 8.57
N ARG A 83 -10.34 -0.83 9.17
CA ARG A 83 -11.80 -1.02 9.30
C ARG A 83 -12.46 0.06 10.17
N GLU A 84 -11.71 0.61 11.11
CA GLU A 84 -12.17 1.68 11.99
C GLU A 84 -11.89 3.08 11.43
N HIS A 85 -11.42 3.19 10.19
CA HIS A 85 -11.04 4.45 9.54
C HIS A 85 -9.92 5.23 10.28
N ARG A 86 -9.11 4.54 11.08
CA ARG A 86 -7.94 5.11 11.76
C ARG A 86 -6.72 5.01 10.85
N TRP A 87 -6.67 5.87 9.83
CA TRP A 87 -5.70 5.75 8.74
C TRP A 87 -4.25 5.91 9.19
N THR A 88 -3.97 6.88 10.05
CA THR A 88 -2.63 7.11 10.59
C THR A 88 -2.14 5.92 11.40
N ASP A 89 -3.01 5.32 12.21
CA ASP A 89 -2.68 4.14 13.01
C ASP A 89 -2.47 2.92 12.12
N CYS A 90 -3.26 2.79 11.04
CA CYS A 90 -3.08 1.75 10.03
C CYS A 90 -1.70 1.84 9.37
N LEU A 91 -1.32 3.03 8.91
CA LEU A 91 -0.01 3.28 8.30
C LEU A 91 1.14 3.01 9.28
N ALA A 92 1.01 3.48 10.53
CA ALA A 92 2.01 3.24 11.57
C ALA A 92 2.18 1.75 11.89
N ALA A 93 1.10 0.98 11.92
CA ALA A 93 1.16 -0.47 12.13
C ALA A 93 1.84 -1.19 10.96
N LEU A 94 1.60 -0.75 9.72
CA LEU A 94 2.26 -1.31 8.53
C LEU A 94 3.76 -1.00 8.50
N ASP A 95 4.16 0.22 8.85
CA ASP A 95 5.57 0.64 8.92
C ASP A 95 6.34 -0.08 10.05
N ALA A 96 5.64 -0.46 11.14
CA ALA A 96 6.26 -1.15 12.26
C ALA A 96 6.66 -2.61 11.94
N ASP A 97 5.96 -3.27 11.02
CA ASP A 97 6.28 -4.62 10.55
C ASP A 97 6.62 -4.62 9.05
N ASN A 98 7.88 -4.31 8.73
CA ASN A 98 8.39 -4.31 7.36
C ASN A 98 8.22 -5.65 6.62
N LYS A 99 7.99 -6.78 7.31
CA LYS A 99 7.75 -8.05 6.64
C LYS A 99 6.30 -8.18 6.24
N ALA A 100 5.37 -7.89 7.15
CA ALA A 100 3.94 -7.95 6.88
C ALA A 100 3.47 -6.78 5.99
N GLY A 101 3.94 -5.57 6.27
CA GLY A 101 3.66 -4.34 5.54
C GLY A 101 4.14 -4.35 4.08
N THR A 102 5.13 -5.19 3.74
CA THR A 102 5.62 -5.36 2.36
C THR A 102 5.03 -6.55 1.61
N THR A 103 4.01 -7.21 2.18
CA THR A 103 3.20 -8.18 1.44
C THR A 103 2.29 -7.47 0.43
N ASP A 104 1.74 -8.22 -0.54
CA ASP A 104 0.79 -7.63 -1.51
C ASP A 104 -0.42 -6.99 -0.83
N GLU A 105 -0.93 -7.59 0.26
CA GLU A 105 -2.01 -7.00 1.07
C GLU A 105 -1.52 -5.78 1.87
N GLY A 106 -0.32 -5.83 2.43
CA GLY A 106 0.30 -4.68 3.10
C GLY A 106 0.44 -3.47 2.18
N TYR A 107 0.90 -3.67 0.95
CA TYR A 107 0.98 -2.62 -0.08
C TYR A 107 -0.40 -2.07 -0.45
N LEU A 108 -1.41 -2.95 -0.58
CA LEU A 108 -2.78 -2.52 -0.82
C LEU A 108 -3.31 -1.65 0.33
N LEU A 109 -3.08 -2.06 1.58
CA LEU A 109 -3.50 -1.29 2.76
C LEU A 109 -2.76 0.04 2.84
N HIS A 110 -1.45 0.10 2.57
CA HIS A 110 -0.71 1.36 2.48
C HIS A 110 -1.31 2.30 1.43
N ALA A 111 -1.60 1.79 0.23
CA ALA A 111 -2.17 2.60 -0.85
C ALA A 111 -3.55 3.16 -0.49
N LEU A 112 -4.43 2.33 0.05
CA LEU A 112 -5.81 2.73 0.39
C LEU A 112 -5.86 3.64 1.62
N ALA A 113 -5.19 3.26 2.71
CA ALA A 113 -5.14 4.06 3.93
C ALA A 113 -4.43 5.39 3.69
N GLY A 114 -3.32 5.38 2.93
CA GLY A 114 -2.58 6.57 2.56
C GLY A 114 -3.39 7.54 1.70
N ALA A 115 -4.16 7.04 0.74
CA ALA A 115 -5.06 7.87 -0.06
C ALA A 115 -6.16 8.52 0.78
N ALA A 116 -6.76 7.76 1.71
CA ALA A 116 -7.77 8.28 2.63
C ALA A 116 -7.20 9.33 3.59
N ALA A 117 -6.03 9.06 4.18
CA ALA A 117 -5.32 10.01 5.04
C ALA A 117 -4.93 11.29 4.27
N ALA A 118 -4.46 11.15 3.03
CA ALA A 118 -4.12 12.28 2.18
C ALA A 118 -5.35 13.16 1.87
N ARG A 119 -6.51 12.54 1.65
CA ARG A 119 -7.78 13.26 1.47
C ARG A 119 -8.15 14.05 2.72
N GLU A 120 -8.11 13.43 3.89
CA GLU A 120 -8.44 14.09 5.16
C GLU A 120 -7.48 15.25 5.45
N ALA A 121 -6.19 15.06 5.23
CA ALA A 121 -5.19 16.11 5.37
C ALA A 121 -5.45 17.28 4.38
N LEU A 122 -5.81 16.97 3.14
CA LEU A 122 -6.14 17.99 2.14
C LEU A 122 -7.39 18.78 2.55
N ASP A 123 -8.43 18.10 3.01
CA ASP A 123 -9.68 18.72 3.46
C ASP A 123 -9.46 19.58 4.72
N ALA A 124 -8.53 19.18 5.59
CA ALA A 124 -8.06 19.98 6.73
C ALA A 124 -7.15 21.15 6.33
N GLY A 125 -6.70 21.23 5.08
CA GLY A 125 -5.80 22.26 4.58
C GLY A 125 -4.31 22.01 4.88
N ASN A 126 -3.95 20.84 5.39
CA ASN A 126 -2.56 20.45 5.65
C ASN A 126 -1.87 20.01 4.35
N LEU A 127 -1.58 20.96 3.45
CA LEU A 127 -1.16 20.67 2.08
C LEU A 127 0.14 19.88 1.96
N VAL A 128 1.10 20.10 2.86
CA VAL A 128 2.39 19.38 2.85
C VAL A 128 2.17 17.92 3.24
N GLU A 129 1.47 17.68 4.33
CA GLU A 129 1.13 16.34 4.82
C GLU A 129 0.29 15.57 3.78
N ALA A 130 -0.73 16.22 3.21
CA ALA A 130 -1.55 15.64 2.16
C ALA A 130 -0.73 15.22 0.93
N ARG A 131 0.28 16.02 0.55
CA ARG A 131 1.18 15.71 -0.55
C ARG A 131 2.05 14.49 -0.23
N GLU A 132 2.69 14.47 0.93
CA GLU A 132 3.58 13.38 1.34
C GLU A 132 2.81 12.05 1.44
N LEU A 133 1.62 12.07 2.06
CA LEU A 133 0.74 10.90 2.15
C LEU A 133 0.32 10.40 0.77
N ALA A 134 -0.05 11.31 -0.15
CA ALA A 134 -0.44 10.95 -1.51
C ALA A 134 0.73 10.41 -2.35
N GLU A 135 1.95 10.95 -2.20
CA GLU A 135 3.16 10.45 -2.85
C GLU A 135 3.47 9.01 -2.40
N ASN A 136 3.42 8.77 -1.09
CA ASN A 136 3.63 7.44 -0.53
C ASN A 136 2.53 6.46 -0.97
N ALA A 137 1.26 6.85 -0.91
CA ALA A 137 0.15 6.02 -1.40
C ALA A 137 0.30 5.67 -2.89
N GLN A 138 0.78 6.63 -3.70
CA GLN A 138 1.04 6.42 -5.12
C GLN A 138 2.16 5.40 -5.36
N TYR A 139 3.23 5.46 -4.57
CA TYR A 139 4.31 4.47 -4.62
C TYR A 139 3.78 3.05 -4.38
N TYR A 140 3.08 2.82 -3.27
CA TYR A 140 2.54 1.48 -2.96
C TYR A 140 1.50 1.01 -3.96
N ASN A 141 0.68 1.91 -4.51
CA ASN A 141 -0.27 1.58 -5.57
C ASN A 141 0.41 1.14 -6.88
N GLN A 142 1.61 1.66 -7.19
CA GLN A 142 2.35 1.30 -8.40
C GLN A 142 3.17 0.01 -8.22
N GLU A 143 3.76 -0.19 -7.05
CA GLU A 143 4.61 -1.34 -6.77
C GLU A 143 3.82 -2.59 -6.35
N GLY A 144 2.59 -2.42 -5.85
CA GLY A 144 1.75 -3.51 -5.37
C GLY A 144 1.06 -4.31 -6.46
N MET A 145 0.89 -5.62 -6.22
CA MET A 145 0.17 -6.52 -7.14
C MET A 145 -1.29 -6.07 -7.41
N TYR A 146 -1.89 -5.32 -6.48
CA TYR A 146 -3.29 -4.85 -6.54
C TYR A 146 -3.44 -3.38 -6.98
N GLY A 147 -2.45 -2.85 -7.70
CA GLY A 147 -2.48 -1.47 -8.19
C GLY A 147 -3.73 -1.11 -8.99
N SER A 148 -4.23 0.10 -8.78
CA SER A 148 -5.45 0.63 -9.39
C SER A 148 -5.19 1.91 -10.16
N ALA A 149 -5.59 1.93 -11.45
CA ALA A 149 -5.54 3.13 -12.27
C ALA A 149 -6.50 4.23 -11.78
N TRP A 150 -7.64 3.83 -11.19
CA TRP A 150 -8.58 4.77 -10.60
C TRP A 150 -7.98 5.46 -9.37
N LEU A 151 -7.35 4.69 -8.49
CA LEU A 151 -6.67 5.25 -7.31
C LEU A 151 -5.51 6.16 -7.73
N SER A 152 -4.76 5.78 -8.77
CA SER A 152 -3.70 6.62 -9.33
C SER A 152 -4.23 7.96 -9.86
N ALA A 153 -5.42 7.96 -10.49
CA ALA A 153 -6.05 9.18 -10.97
C ALA A 153 -6.50 10.07 -9.80
N GLU A 154 -7.08 9.47 -8.75
CA GLU A 154 -7.46 10.19 -7.54
C GLU A 154 -6.26 10.85 -6.85
N LEU A 155 -5.18 10.09 -6.63
CA LEU A 155 -3.94 10.58 -6.02
C LEU A 155 -3.31 11.70 -6.86
N SER A 156 -3.35 11.59 -8.18
CA SER A 156 -2.89 12.65 -9.08
C SER A 156 -3.68 13.95 -8.91
N LEU A 157 -5.00 13.87 -8.68
CA LEU A 157 -5.84 15.03 -8.40
C LEU A 157 -5.51 15.66 -7.03
N ILE A 158 -5.28 14.84 -6.00
CA ILE A 158 -4.84 15.32 -4.67
C ILE A 158 -3.50 16.04 -4.79
N LEU A 159 -2.51 15.42 -5.42
CA LEU A 159 -1.18 15.98 -5.63
C LEU A 159 -1.22 17.28 -6.43
N GLY A 160 -1.96 17.29 -7.54
CA GLY A 160 -2.15 18.50 -8.34
C GLY A 160 -2.76 19.64 -7.53
N THR A 161 -3.79 19.35 -6.74
CA THR A 161 -4.43 20.35 -5.86
C THR A 161 -3.46 20.89 -4.81
N CYS A 162 -2.69 20.02 -4.16
CA CYS A 162 -1.68 20.42 -3.17
C CYS A 162 -0.61 21.30 -3.81
N LEU A 163 -0.07 20.91 -4.97
CA LEU A 163 0.97 21.66 -5.66
C LEU A 163 0.50 23.04 -6.12
N THR A 164 -0.73 23.14 -6.66
CA THR A 164 -1.31 24.43 -7.05
C THR A 164 -1.45 25.35 -5.84
N ARG A 165 -2.04 24.85 -4.74
CA ARG A 165 -2.27 25.66 -3.54
C ARG A 165 -0.98 26.06 -2.83
N LEU A 166 -0.01 25.14 -2.72
CA LEU A 166 1.33 25.45 -2.18
C LEU A 166 2.04 26.51 -3.04
N GLY A 167 1.87 26.47 -4.36
CA GLY A 167 2.38 27.49 -5.27
C GLY A 167 1.73 28.87 -5.05
N GLU A 168 0.41 28.91 -4.84
CA GLU A 168 -0.34 30.13 -4.53
C GLU A 168 0.06 30.72 -3.17
N GLU A 169 0.17 29.89 -2.14
CA GLU A 169 0.61 30.30 -0.80
C GLU A 169 2.05 30.81 -0.80
N GLY A 170 2.94 30.10 -1.50
CA GLY A 170 4.33 30.51 -1.70
C GLY A 170 4.40 31.88 -2.37
N TYR A 171 3.64 32.09 -3.45
CA TYR A 171 3.57 33.38 -4.13
C TYR A 171 3.04 34.49 -3.23
N ALA A 172 1.98 34.24 -2.46
CA ALA A 172 1.41 35.22 -1.54
C ALA A 172 2.41 35.64 -0.46
N GLN A 173 3.12 34.67 0.15
CA GLN A 173 4.16 34.96 1.14
C GLN A 173 5.37 35.68 0.53
N GLN A 174 5.84 35.23 -0.63
CA GLN A 174 6.96 35.86 -1.35
C GLN A 174 6.61 37.29 -1.74
N ARG A 175 5.41 37.52 -2.28
CA ARG A 175 4.89 38.85 -2.61
C ARG A 175 4.80 39.74 -1.37
N ALA A 176 4.28 39.22 -0.25
CA ALA A 176 4.20 39.98 1.00
C ALA A 176 5.59 40.35 1.54
N ALA A 177 6.56 39.43 1.48
CA ALA A 177 7.94 39.70 1.87
C ALA A 177 8.60 40.75 0.97
N PHE A 178 8.36 40.66 -0.34
CA PHE A 178 8.85 41.63 -1.32
C PHE A 178 8.29 43.03 -1.07
N LEU A 179 6.98 43.17 -0.85
CA LEU A 179 6.35 44.46 -0.56
C LEU A 179 6.91 45.11 0.72
N ARG A 180 7.08 44.34 1.80
CA ARG A 180 7.70 44.84 3.05
C ARG A 180 9.13 45.33 2.84
N ALA A 181 9.92 44.62 2.03
CA ALA A 181 11.28 45.03 1.69
C ALA A 181 11.29 46.33 0.89
N PHE A 182 10.36 46.48 -0.06
CA PHE A 182 10.20 47.68 -0.87
C PHE A 182 9.82 48.91 -0.04
N GLU A 183 8.84 48.78 0.86
CA GLU A 183 8.46 49.85 1.81
C GLU A 183 9.62 50.25 2.75
N GLY A 184 10.53 49.31 3.07
CA GLY A 184 11.77 49.62 3.79
C GLY A 184 12.69 50.52 2.97
N MET A 185 12.94 50.15 1.71
CA MET A 185 13.79 50.93 0.81
C MET A 185 13.26 52.34 0.55
N GLU A 186 11.95 52.51 0.38
CA GLU A 186 11.34 53.84 0.17
C GLU A 186 11.54 54.74 1.40
N ARG A 187 11.36 54.20 2.61
CA ARG A 187 11.60 54.93 3.86
C ARG A 187 13.07 55.33 4.01
N ASP A 188 13.99 54.41 3.73
CA ASP A 188 15.43 54.69 3.80
C ASP A 188 15.85 55.74 2.77
N HIS A 189 15.28 55.71 1.56
CA HIS A 189 15.53 56.70 0.53
C HIS A 189 15.00 58.08 0.91
N GLN A 190 13.77 58.19 1.42
CA GLN A 190 13.21 59.44 1.94
C GLN A 190 14.06 60.00 3.08
N ALA A 191 14.41 59.17 4.06
CA ALA A 191 15.24 59.59 5.19
C ALA A 191 16.66 60.04 4.77
N ALA A 192 17.20 59.49 3.68
CA ALA A 192 18.48 59.92 3.11
C ALA A 192 18.36 61.24 2.32
N SER A 193 17.26 61.43 1.60
CA SER A 193 16.96 62.66 0.86
C SER A 193 16.73 63.85 1.79
N ASP A 194 15.99 63.66 2.89
CA ASP A 194 15.70 64.72 3.85
C ASP A 194 16.98 65.22 4.55
N ARG A 195 17.94 64.32 4.82
CA ARG A 195 19.26 64.67 5.41
C ARG A 195 20.20 65.41 4.45
N GLN A 196 19.94 65.39 3.15
CA GLN A 196 20.73 66.13 2.16
C GLN A 196 20.19 67.55 1.92
N THR A 197 18.99 67.86 2.41
CA THR A 197 18.33 69.16 2.26
C THR A 197 18.42 70.06 3.50
N ASP A 198 18.94 69.54 4.62
CA ASP A 198 19.31 70.28 5.84
C ASP A 198 20.81 70.65 5.84
#